data_AF-A0AAW2TVW4-F1
#
_entry.id   AF-A0AAW2TVW4-F1
#
_cell.length_a   1.000
_cell.length_b   1.000
_cell.length_c   1.000
_cell.angle_alpha   90.00
_cell.angle_beta   90.00
_cell.angle_gamma   90.00
#
_symmetry.space_group_name_H-M   'P 1'
#
loop_
_entity.id
_entity.type
_entity.pdbx_description
1 polymer ?
#
loop_
_entity_poly.entity_id
_entity_poly.type
_entity_poly.pdbx_seq_one_letter_code
_entity_poly.pdbx_strand_id
1 'polypeptide(L)'
;MFYAPVLFKTLGFEDDASLMSAVVTGLVNVFATVVSILVVDRFGRRVLFLEGGIQMLACQIGVGVLIACVFGVSGNGTFSKGLGNLALALICIYVAAFAWSWGPLGWLVPSEIHPMEIRSAGQSINVSVNMFFTFVIGQLFLSMLCHMKFGLFFFFGGWVLLMTLFVYFFVPETRNVPIEEMNRVWKAHWFWGKYIPDDAVGLSHKSSGHDA
;
A
#
# COMPACT_ATOMS: atom_id res chain seq x y z
N MET A 1 -12.37 0.86 -1.79
CA MET A 1 -13.52 0.85 -2.72
C MET A 1 -14.79 0.28 -2.09
N PHE A 2 -14.77 -0.93 -1.50
CA PHE A 2 -15.99 -1.57 -0.98
C PHE A 2 -16.75 -0.81 0.11
N TYR A 3 -16.06 -0.03 0.93
CA TYR A 3 -16.66 0.61 2.11
C TYR A 3 -16.87 2.10 2.01
N ALA A 4 -16.36 2.75 0.96
CA ALA A 4 -16.54 4.18 0.75
C ALA A 4 -18.04 4.55 0.66
N PRO A 5 -18.90 3.81 -0.08
CA PRO A 5 -20.33 4.14 -0.16
C PRO A 5 -21.06 3.96 1.18
N VAL A 6 -20.69 2.94 1.95
CA VAL A 6 -21.27 2.67 3.28
C VAL A 6 -20.86 3.76 4.26
N LEU A 7 -19.59 4.19 4.21
CA LEU A 7 -19.11 5.34 4.96
C LEU A 7 -19.91 6.59 4.55
N PHE A 8 -20.02 6.91 3.25
CA PHE A 8 -20.76 8.09 2.78
C PHE A 8 -22.24 8.07 3.15
N LYS A 9 -22.89 6.91 3.10
CA LYS A 9 -24.27 6.72 3.57
C LYS A 9 -24.40 6.95 5.07
N THR A 10 -23.44 6.47 5.87
CA THR A 10 -23.40 6.70 7.33
C THR A 10 -23.10 8.15 7.69
N LEU A 11 -22.38 8.88 6.82
CA LEU A 11 -22.05 10.30 6.96
C LEU A 11 -23.20 11.23 6.47
N GLY A 12 -24.34 10.68 6.03
CA GLY A 12 -25.54 11.44 5.69
C GLY A 12 -25.60 11.99 4.26
N PHE A 13 -24.81 11.45 3.34
CA PHE A 13 -24.94 11.78 1.92
C PHE A 13 -26.14 11.06 1.29
N GLU A 14 -26.95 11.81 0.55
CA GLU A 14 -28.08 11.33 -0.26
C GLU A 14 -27.61 10.25 -1.25
N ASP A 15 -28.43 9.23 -1.52
CA ASP A 15 -28.03 8.02 -2.26
C ASP A 15 -27.44 8.34 -3.67
N ASP A 16 -27.92 9.41 -4.34
CA ASP A 16 -27.39 9.88 -5.63
C ASP A 16 -25.99 10.52 -5.54
N ALA A 17 -25.73 11.30 -4.47
CA ALA A 17 -24.42 11.92 -4.24
C ALA A 17 -23.36 10.87 -3.87
N SER A 18 -23.76 9.81 -3.16
CA SER A 18 -22.90 8.68 -2.83
C SER A 18 -22.43 7.94 -4.08
N LEU A 19 -23.34 7.63 -5.01
CA LEU A 19 -23.00 6.98 -6.27
C LEU A 19 -22.05 7.85 -7.12
N MET A 20 -22.35 9.13 -7.26
CA MET A 20 -21.52 10.06 -8.05
C MET A 20 -20.11 10.21 -7.45
N SER A 21 -20.00 10.24 -6.12
CA SER A 21 -18.70 10.29 -5.43
C SER A 21 -17.88 9.00 -5.62
N ALA A 22 -18.53 7.84 -5.67
CA ALA A 22 -17.86 6.57 -5.94
C ALA A 22 -17.31 6.52 -7.38
N VAL A 23 -18.05 7.04 -8.35
CA VAL A 23 -17.61 7.15 -9.74
C VAL A 23 -16.41 8.08 -9.88
N VAL A 24 -16.45 9.27 -9.24
CA VAL A 24 -15.33 10.22 -9.25
C VAL A 24 -14.08 9.60 -8.60
N THR A 25 -14.24 8.93 -7.46
CA THR A 25 -13.13 8.21 -6.80
C THR A 25 -12.55 7.11 -7.69
N GLY A 26 -13.41 6.39 -8.42
CA GLY A 26 -13.01 5.37 -9.38
C GLY A 26 -12.23 5.94 -10.56
N LEU A 27 -12.66 7.07 -11.14
CA LEU A 27 -11.94 7.73 -12.22
C LEU A 27 -10.57 8.24 -11.77
N VAL A 28 -10.50 8.89 -10.59
CA VAL A 28 -9.22 9.33 -10.00
C VAL A 28 -8.28 8.15 -9.80
N ASN A 29 -8.80 7.01 -9.35
CA ASN A 29 -8.01 5.78 -9.19
C ASN A 29 -7.43 5.29 -10.53
N VAL A 30 -8.23 5.30 -11.61
CA VAL A 30 -7.76 4.91 -12.96
C VAL A 30 -6.66 5.86 -13.44
N PHE A 31 -6.87 7.17 -13.35
CA PHE A 31 -5.86 8.16 -13.75
C PHE A 31 -4.57 8.04 -12.94
N ALA A 32 -4.67 7.89 -11.62
CA ALA A 32 -3.52 7.70 -10.74
C ALA A 32 -2.75 6.40 -11.09
N THR A 33 -3.46 5.34 -11.47
CA THR A 33 -2.84 4.08 -11.90
C THR A 33 -2.05 4.26 -13.20
N VAL A 34 -2.59 4.98 -14.18
CA VAL A 34 -1.86 5.30 -15.43
C VAL A 34 -0.60 6.10 -15.14
N VAL A 35 -0.68 7.11 -14.26
CA VAL A 35 0.48 7.91 -13.85
C VAL A 35 1.54 7.03 -13.16
N SER A 36 1.12 6.09 -12.31
CA SER A 36 2.02 5.13 -11.67
C SER A 36 2.83 4.32 -12.68
N ILE A 37 2.17 3.77 -13.70
CA ILE A 37 2.84 2.97 -14.74
C ILE A 37 3.92 3.79 -15.45
N LEU A 38 3.69 5.09 -15.67
CA LEU A 38 4.67 5.97 -16.32
C LEU A 38 5.82 6.39 -15.38
N VAL A 39 5.53 6.52 -14.09
CA VAL A 39 6.47 7.04 -13.08
C VAL A 39 7.33 5.93 -12.47
N VAL A 40 6.82 4.68 -12.41
CA VAL A 40 7.50 3.54 -11.75
C VAL A 40 8.87 3.25 -12.34
N ASP A 41 9.01 3.34 -13.66
CA ASP A 41 10.27 3.10 -14.35
C ASP A 41 11.25 4.29 -14.22
N ARG A 42 10.73 5.49 -13.92
CA ARG A 42 11.51 6.73 -13.87
C ARG A 42 12.00 7.13 -12.48
N PHE A 43 11.30 6.78 -11.42
CA PHE A 43 11.65 7.19 -10.04
C PHE A 43 12.13 6.06 -9.13
N GLY A 44 11.93 4.79 -9.51
CA GLY A 44 12.34 3.64 -8.70
C GLY A 44 11.31 3.27 -7.65
N ARG A 45 11.22 1.97 -7.33
CA ARG A 45 10.09 1.38 -6.60
C ARG A 45 10.04 1.82 -5.15
N ARG A 46 11.22 1.98 -4.52
CA ARG A 46 11.30 2.34 -3.10
C ARG A 46 10.76 3.75 -2.85
N VAL A 47 11.06 4.69 -3.74
CA VAL A 47 10.57 6.09 -3.63
C VAL A 47 9.05 6.13 -3.73
N LEU A 48 8.45 5.38 -4.67
CA LEU A 48 6.99 5.31 -4.81
C LEU A 48 6.29 4.69 -3.60
N PHE A 49 6.88 3.66 -2.99
CA PHE A 49 6.33 3.09 -1.74
C PHE A 49 6.40 4.07 -0.57
N LEU A 50 7.50 4.81 -0.43
CA LEU A 50 7.69 5.75 0.66
C LEU A 50 6.79 6.97 0.51
N GLU A 51 6.77 7.61 -0.67
CA GLU A 51 5.88 8.74 -0.95
C GLU A 51 4.40 8.35 -0.82
N GLY A 52 4.02 7.21 -1.40
CA GLY A 52 2.67 6.68 -1.26
C GLY A 52 2.30 6.37 0.18
N GLY A 53 3.20 5.76 0.96
CA GLY A 53 3.00 5.46 2.37
C GLY A 53 2.84 6.72 3.23
N ILE A 54 3.69 7.73 3.02
CA ILE A 54 3.62 9.02 3.72
C ILE A 54 2.30 9.74 3.38
N GLN A 55 1.93 9.78 2.11
CA GLN A 55 0.68 10.41 1.67
C GLN A 55 -0.55 9.68 2.23
N MET A 56 -0.56 8.35 2.21
CA MET A 56 -1.64 7.55 2.80
C MET A 56 -1.77 7.79 4.30
N LEU A 57 -0.65 7.82 5.02
CA LEU A 57 -0.60 8.07 6.45
C LEU A 57 -1.09 9.48 6.80
N ALA A 58 -0.64 10.50 6.06
CA ALA A 58 -1.09 11.88 6.23
C ALA A 58 -2.61 12.00 6.00
N CYS A 59 -3.14 11.31 4.99
CA CYS A 59 -4.58 11.29 4.72
C CYS A 59 -5.37 10.56 5.83
N GLN A 60 -4.88 9.43 6.34
CA GLN A 60 -5.54 8.70 7.43
C GLN A 60 -5.54 9.49 8.74
N ILE A 61 -4.44 10.17 9.07
CA ILE A 61 -4.39 11.07 10.22
C ILE A 61 -5.34 12.25 9.99
N GLY A 62 -5.34 12.85 8.79
CA GLY A 62 -6.23 13.96 8.44
C GLY A 62 -7.71 13.61 8.57
N VAL A 63 -8.12 12.45 8.04
CA VAL A 63 -9.50 11.94 8.17
C VAL A 63 -9.82 11.59 9.63
N GLY A 64 -8.89 10.95 10.34
CA GLY A 64 -9.06 10.60 11.76
C GLY A 64 -9.26 11.82 12.65
N VAL A 65 -8.45 12.87 12.47
CA VAL A 65 -8.56 14.15 13.18
C VAL A 65 -9.84 14.89 12.79
N LEU A 66 -10.19 14.93 11.51
CA LEU A 66 -11.42 15.56 11.04
C LEU A 66 -12.66 14.90 11.65
N ILE A 67 -12.71 13.57 11.68
CA ILE A 67 -13.82 12.83 12.30
C ILE A 67 -13.83 13.04 13.82
N ALA A 68 -12.67 13.06 14.48
CA ALA A 68 -12.56 13.33 15.92
C ALA A 68 -13.04 14.75 16.28
N CYS A 69 -12.70 15.76 15.48
CA CYS A 69 -13.17 17.14 15.67
C CYS A 69 -14.68 17.30 15.42
N VAL A 70 -15.25 16.53 14.49
CA VAL A 70 -16.67 16.64 14.10
C VAL A 70 -17.58 15.89 15.07
N PHE A 71 -17.22 14.66 15.45
CA PHE A 71 -18.04 13.87 16.36
C PHE A 71 -17.80 14.21 17.84
N GLY A 72 -16.61 14.74 18.17
CA GLY A 72 -16.21 15.00 19.55
C GLY A 72 -16.34 13.76 20.44
N VAL A 73 -16.17 13.96 21.75
CA VAL A 73 -16.41 12.92 22.77
C VAL A 73 -17.90 12.75 23.08
N SER A 74 -18.76 13.62 22.51
CA SER A 74 -20.14 13.84 22.96
C SER A 74 -21.23 13.54 21.91
N GLY A 75 -20.89 12.95 20.76
CA GLY A 75 -21.88 12.25 19.92
C GLY A 75 -22.96 13.09 19.22
N ASN A 76 -22.83 14.42 19.17
CA ASN A 76 -23.80 15.33 18.53
C ASN A 76 -23.13 16.24 17.48
N GLY A 77 -22.59 15.65 16.42
CA GLY A 77 -22.08 16.38 15.26
C GLY A 77 -23.01 16.23 14.06
N THR A 78 -23.62 17.32 13.59
CA THR A 78 -24.32 17.35 12.30
C THR A 78 -23.31 17.54 11.17
N PHE A 79 -23.40 16.71 10.12
CA PHE A 79 -22.56 16.87 8.94
C PHE A 79 -22.94 18.14 8.18
N SER A 80 -22.09 19.16 8.25
CA SER A 80 -22.16 20.27 7.30
C SER A 80 -21.67 19.78 5.93
N LYS A 81 -22.37 20.14 4.84
CA LYS A 81 -22.05 19.73 3.46
C LYS A 81 -20.58 19.97 3.09
N GLY A 82 -19.96 21.05 3.61
CA GLY A 82 -18.55 21.36 3.36
C GLY A 82 -17.57 20.36 4.00
N LEU A 83 -17.91 19.83 5.17
CA LEU A 83 -17.08 18.87 5.91
C LEU A 83 -17.12 17.47 5.28
N GLY A 84 -18.28 17.08 4.76
CA GLY A 84 -18.41 15.85 3.97
C GLY A 84 -17.59 15.91 2.68
N ASN A 85 -17.58 17.05 1.98
CA ASN A 85 -16.76 17.25 0.78
C ASN A 85 -15.26 17.17 1.09
N LEU A 86 -14.82 17.70 2.24
CA LEU A 86 -13.42 17.61 2.68
C LEU A 86 -13.03 16.16 3.03
N ALA A 87 -13.89 15.43 3.72
CA ALA A 87 -13.66 14.00 4.00
C ALA A 87 -13.58 13.18 2.70
N LEU A 88 -14.47 13.46 1.74
CA LEU A 88 -14.44 12.85 0.41
C LEU A 88 -13.12 13.14 -0.31
N ALA A 89 -12.68 14.41 -0.34
CA ALA A 89 -11.42 14.79 -0.97
C ALA A 89 -10.22 14.04 -0.35
N LEU A 90 -10.17 13.92 0.98
CA LEU A 90 -9.11 13.18 1.67
C LEU A 90 -9.14 11.67 1.35
N ILE A 91 -10.32 11.06 1.26
CA ILE A 91 -10.47 9.66 0.86
C ILE A 91 -10.03 9.48 -0.60
N CYS A 92 -10.37 10.40 -1.51
CA CYS A 92 -9.91 10.37 -2.89
C CYS A 92 -8.38 10.46 -2.99
N ILE A 93 -7.76 11.35 -2.21
CA ILE A 93 -6.29 11.48 -2.17
C ILE A 93 -5.65 10.21 -1.59
N TYR A 94 -6.25 9.61 -0.57
CA TYR A 94 -5.82 8.31 -0.04
C TYR A 94 -5.91 7.19 -1.09
N VAL A 95 -7.01 7.12 -1.84
CA VAL A 95 -7.20 6.13 -2.90
C VAL A 95 -6.19 6.36 -4.03
N ALA A 96 -5.97 7.60 -4.46
CA ALA A 96 -4.94 7.92 -5.44
C ALA A 96 -3.53 7.52 -4.94
N ALA A 97 -3.25 7.79 -3.66
CA ALA A 97 -1.99 7.42 -3.03
C ALA A 97 -1.79 5.89 -2.95
N PHE A 98 -2.86 5.13 -2.78
CA PHE A 98 -2.80 3.67 -2.87
C PHE A 98 -2.63 3.18 -4.31
N ALA A 99 -3.39 3.78 -5.24
CA ALA A 99 -3.45 3.40 -6.65
C ALA A 99 -2.09 3.49 -7.34
N TRP A 100 -1.28 4.48 -7.00
CA TRP A 100 0.04 4.65 -7.63
C TRP A 100 1.21 4.00 -6.90
N SER A 101 0.98 3.44 -5.71
CA SER A 101 2.03 2.87 -4.85
C SER A 101 1.73 1.39 -4.55
N TRP A 102 1.17 1.09 -3.39
CA TRP A 102 0.86 -0.25 -2.91
C TRP A 102 -0.02 -1.07 -3.86
N GLY A 103 -0.85 -0.43 -4.68
CA GLY A 103 -1.66 -1.08 -5.71
C GLY A 103 -0.81 -1.88 -6.71
N PRO A 104 -0.10 -1.24 -7.64
CA PRO A 104 0.72 -1.92 -8.65
C PRO A 104 1.99 -2.53 -8.05
N LEU A 105 2.65 -1.83 -7.12
CA LEU A 105 3.92 -2.31 -6.57
C LEU A 105 3.76 -3.56 -5.69
N GLY A 106 2.59 -3.78 -5.07
CA GLY A 106 2.29 -4.99 -4.31
C GLY A 106 2.27 -6.27 -5.16
N TRP A 107 2.04 -6.17 -6.47
CA TRP A 107 2.11 -7.30 -7.40
C TRP A 107 3.49 -7.40 -8.05
N LEU A 108 4.05 -6.24 -8.38
CA LEU A 108 5.26 -6.11 -9.16
C LEU A 108 6.52 -6.44 -8.35
N VAL A 109 6.64 -6.00 -7.09
CA VAL A 109 7.81 -6.34 -6.25
C VAL A 109 7.91 -7.85 -6.00
N PRO A 110 6.85 -8.55 -5.58
CA PRO A 110 6.90 -10.01 -5.47
C PRO A 110 7.25 -10.73 -6.77
N SER A 111 6.96 -10.17 -7.95
CA SER A 111 7.34 -10.83 -9.22
C SER A 111 8.83 -10.77 -9.52
N GLU A 112 9.54 -9.83 -8.91
CA GLU A 112 10.94 -9.55 -9.22
C GLU A 112 11.91 -10.04 -8.17
N ILE A 113 11.47 -10.12 -6.92
CA ILE A 113 12.31 -10.61 -5.83
C ILE A 113 12.54 -12.12 -5.87
N HIS A 114 11.63 -12.87 -6.49
CA HIS A 114 11.71 -14.33 -6.54
C HIS A 114 12.54 -14.82 -7.74
N PRO A 115 13.52 -15.73 -7.50
CA PRO A 115 14.23 -16.45 -8.56
C PRO A 115 13.26 -17.16 -9.51
N MET A 116 13.67 -17.34 -10.77
CA MET A 116 12.81 -17.91 -11.83
C MET A 116 12.21 -19.27 -11.45
N GLU A 117 12.97 -20.10 -10.72
CA GLU A 117 12.56 -21.46 -10.32
C GLU A 117 11.42 -21.46 -9.29
N ILE A 118 11.41 -20.50 -8.36
CA ILE A 118 10.41 -20.44 -7.27
C ILE A 118 9.40 -19.31 -7.45
N ARG A 119 9.46 -18.56 -8.55
CA ARG A 119 8.58 -17.39 -8.78
C ARG A 119 7.10 -17.76 -8.76
N SER A 120 6.71 -18.88 -9.37
CA SER A 120 5.31 -19.33 -9.39
C SER A 120 4.82 -19.67 -7.98
N ALA A 121 5.64 -20.37 -7.18
CA ALA A 121 5.34 -20.69 -5.78
C ALA A 121 5.33 -19.45 -4.88
N GLY A 122 6.26 -18.50 -5.08
CA GLY A 122 6.27 -17.23 -4.36
C GLY A 122 5.04 -16.37 -4.67
N GLN A 123 4.60 -16.34 -5.93
CA GLN A 123 3.39 -15.63 -6.32
C GLN A 123 2.10 -16.29 -5.83
N SER A 124 2.04 -17.62 -5.79
CA SER A 124 0.87 -18.30 -5.21
C SER A 124 0.72 -17.97 -3.73
N ILE A 125 1.83 -17.94 -2.97
CA ILE A 125 1.81 -17.50 -1.56
C ILE A 125 1.35 -16.04 -1.45
N ASN A 126 1.86 -15.14 -2.29
CA ASN A 126 1.43 -13.74 -2.31
C ASN A 126 -0.10 -13.61 -2.51
N VAL A 127 -0.64 -14.31 -3.52
CA VAL A 127 -2.08 -14.31 -3.82
C VAL A 127 -2.87 -14.92 -2.66
N SER A 128 -2.43 -16.06 -2.10
CA SER A 128 -3.12 -16.72 -0.98
C SER A 128 -3.18 -15.84 0.25
N VAL A 129 -2.06 -15.21 0.62
CA VAL A 129 -1.98 -14.27 1.74
C VAL A 129 -2.84 -13.04 1.49
N ASN A 130 -2.79 -12.47 0.27
CA ASN A 130 -3.61 -11.32 -0.11
C ASN A 130 -5.11 -11.63 -0.01
N MET A 131 -5.56 -12.77 -0.52
CA MET A 131 -6.96 -13.18 -0.48
C MET A 131 -7.42 -13.50 0.96
N PHE A 132 -6.58 -14.16 1.75
CA PHE A 132 -6.86 -14.46 3.15
C PHE A 132 -7.05 -13.17 3.97
N PHE A 133 -6.12 -12.21 3.87
CA PHE A 133 -6.26 -10.94 4.58
C PHE A 133 -7.41 -10.09 4.06
N THR A 134 -7.69 -10.15 2.75
CA THR A 134 -8.87 -9.47 2.17
C THR A 134 -10.16 -10.02 2.79
N PHE A 135 -10.28 -11.33 2.97
CA PHE A 135 -11.41 -11.95 3.64
C PHE A 135 -11.52 -11.54 5.12
N VAL A 136 -10.42 -11.62 5.87
CA VAL A 136 -10.38 -11.27 7.31
C VAL A 136 -10.76 -9.81 7.53
N ILE A 137 -10.12 -8.89 6.78
CA ILE A 137 -10.46 -7.47 6.84
C ILE A 137 -11.92 -7.29 6.41
N GLY A 138 -12.37 -7.96 5.35
CA GLY A 138 -13.74 -7.87 4.86
C GLY A 138 -14.80 -8.21 5.91
N GLN A 139 -14.58 -9.27 6.68
CA GLN A 139 -15.46 -9.72 7.76
C GLN A 139 -15.40 -8.80 8.99
N LEU A 140 -14.19 -8.41 9.41
CA LEU A 140 -14.01 -7.60 10.61
C LEU A 140 -14.39 -6.12 10.40
N PHE A 141 -14.37 -5.63 9.17
CA PHE A 141 -14.58 -4.21 8.87
C PHE A 141 -15.98 -3.73 9.27
N LEU A 142 -17.04 -4.51 8.99
CA LEU A 142 -18.41 -4.14 9.41
C LEU A 142 -18.53 -4.05 10.94
N SER A 143 -17.96 -5.02 11.65
CA SER A 143 -17.98 -5.04 13.12
C SER A 143 -17.20 -3.87 13.73
N MET A 144 -16.04 -3.52 13.15
CA MET A 144 -15.24 -2.37 13.57
C MET A 144 -15.90 -1.03 13.23
N LEU A 145 -16.59 -0.91 12.09
CA LEU A 145 -17.36 0.30 11.74
C LEU A 145 -18.47 0.58 12.78
N CYS A 146 -19.15 -0.46 13.26
CA CYS A 146 -20.25 -0.32 14.22
C CYS A 146 -19.76 0.10 15.62
N HIS A 147 -18.61 -0.41 16.09
CA HIS A 147 -18.14 -0.19 17.46
C HIS A 147 -17.10 0.93 17.58
N MET A 148 -16.22 1.12 16.59
CA MET A 148 -15.01 1.95 16.70
C MET A 148 -14.91 3.01 15.60
N LYS A 149 -16.05 3.61 15.19
CA LYS A 149 -16.19 4.65 14.14
C LYS A 149 -14.91 5.44 13.80
N PHE A 150 -14.33 6.17 14.76
CA PHE A 150 -13.12 6.96 14.56
C PHE A 150 -11.81 6.17 14.75
N GLY A 151 -11.80 5.18 15.66
CA GLY A 151 -10.62 4.37 15.98
C GLY A 151 -10.13 3.51 14.81
N LEU A 152 -11.03 3.18 13.88
CA LEU A 152 -10.70 2.43 12.65
C LEU A 152 -9.64 3.15 11.80
N PHE A 153 -9.73 4.47 11.65
CA PHE A 153 -8.77 5.24 10.84
C PHE A 153 -7.38 5.29 11.47
N PHE A 154 -7.31 5.42 12.80
CA PHE A 154 -6.04 5.36 13.53
C PHE A 154 -5.43 3.96 13.52
N PHE A 155 -6.26 2.91 13.63
CA PHE A 155 -5.82 1.53 13.55
C PHE A 155 -5.19 1.22 12.18
N PHE A 156 -5.89 1.56 11.09
CA PHE A 156 -5.34 1.38 9.74
C PHE A 156 -4.14 2.31 9.47
N GLY A 157 -4.14 3.53 10.00
CA GLY A 157 -3.00 4.44 9.91
C GLY A 157 -1.75 3.89 10.59
N GLY A 158 -1.90 3.25 11.76
CA GLY A 158 -0.80 2.54 12.43
C GLY A 158 -0.27 1.37 11.61
N TRP A 159 -1.15 0.63 10.93
CA TRP A 159 -0.73 -0.45 10.02
C TRP A 159 0.01 0.08 8.79
N VAL A 160 -0.46 1.18 8.19
CA VAL A 160 0.22 1.85 7.07
C VAL A 160 1.59 2.38 7.49
N LEU A 161 1.73 2.91 8.72
CA LEU A 161 3.02 3.32 9.27
C LEU A 161 3.98 2.13 9.37
N LEU A 162 3.52 1.02 9.96
CA LEU A 162 4.32 -0.20 10.12
C LEU A 162 4.77 -0.73 8.76
N MET A 163 3.86 -0.79 7.78
CA MET A 163 4.18 -1.24 6.44
C MET A 163 5.16 -0.30 5.72
N THR A 164 5.02 1.02 5.89
CA THR A 164 5.94 2.00 5.31
C THR A 164 7.34 1.90 5.93
N LEU A 165 7.42 1.72 7.26
CA LEU A 165 8.69 1.48 7.95
C LEU A 165 9.33 0.15 7.51
N PHE A 166 8.53 -0.90 7.32
CA PHE A 166 9.03 -2.17 6.80
C PHE A 166 9.67 -2.00 5.42
N VAL A 167 9.03 -1.28 4.51
CA VAL A 167 9.60 -0.98 3.19
C VAL A 167 10.87 -0.13 3.29
N TYR A 168 10.90 0.86 4.20
CA TYR A 168 12.07 1.69 4.40
C TYR A 168 13.32 0.89 4.80
N PHE A 169 13.17 -0.08 5.72
CA PHE A 169 14.28 -0.84 6.30
C PHE A 169 14.62 -2.13 5.59
N PHE A 170 13.64 -2.85 5.03
CA PHE A 170 13.83 -4.22 4.53
C PHE A 170 13.78 -4.35 3.01
N VAL A 171 13.26 -3.37 2.28
CA VAL A 171 13.12 -3.45 0.82
C VAL A 171 14.23 -2.64 0.15
N PRO A 172 15.26 -3.30 -0.44
CA PRO A 172 16.27 -2.62 -1.22
C PRO A 172 15.67 -2.09 -2.55
N GLU A 173 16.34 -1.11 -3.15
CA GLU A 173 15.93 -0.58 -4.46
C GLU A 173 16.14 -1.64 -5.55
N THR A 174 15.07 -2.02 -6.25
CA THR A 174 15.07 -3.04 -7.31
C THR A 174 15.15 -2.45 -8.72
N ARG A 175 15.37 -1.13 -8.85
CA ARG A 175 15.36 -0.43 -10.13
C ARG A 175 16.52 -0.84 -11.03
N ASN A 176 16.21 -1.15 -12.30
CA ASN A 176 17.18 -1.44 -13.37
C ASN A 176 18.11 -2.64 -13.10
N VAL A 177 17.74 -3.54 -12.18
CA VAL A 177 18.52 -4.75 -11.91
C VAL A 177 17.89 -5.91 -12.69
N PRO A 178 18.66 -6.60 -13.56
CA PRO A 178 18.19 -7.83 -14.21
C PRO A 178 17.73 -8.82 -13.15
N ILE A 179 16.64 -9.54 -13.39
CA ILE A 179 16.06 -10.46 -12.40
C ILE A 179 17.07 -11.53 -11.96
N GLU A 180 18.01 -11.89 -12.83
CA GLU A 180 19.11 -12.83 -12.56
C GLU A 180 20.14 -12.28 -11.55
N GLU A 181 20.30 -10.96 -11.46
CA GLU A 181 21.24 -10.29 -10.55
C GLU A 181 20.59 -9.86 -9.22
N MET A 182 19.31 -10.17 -9.00
CA MET A 182 18.59 -9.73 -7.79
C MET A 182 19.26 -10.24 -6.51
N ASN A 183 19.90 -11.42 -6.54
CA ASN A 183 20.67 -11.97 -5.43
C ASN A 183 21.83 -11.04 -4.99
N ARG A 184 22.41 -10.25 -5.91
CA ARG A 184 23.47 -9.28 -5.59
C ARG A 184 22.94 -8.09 -4.79
N VAL A 185 21.73 -7.63 -5.11
CA VAL A 185 21.05 -6.54 -4.39
C VAL A 185 20.72 -6.95 -2.97
N TRP A 186 20.17 -8.16 -2.82
CA TRP A 186 19.87 -8.71 -1.51
C TRP A 186 21.14 -8.96 -0.68
N LYS A 187 22.25 -9.40 -1.31
CA LYS A 187 23.53 -9.59 -0.63
C LYS A 187 24.17 -8.29 -0.15
N ALA A 188 24.02 -7.22 -0.92
CA ALA A 188 24.48 -5.88 -0.54
C ALA A 188 23.66 -5.27 0.61
N HIS A 189 22.50 -5.84 0.94
CA HIS A 189 21.66 -5.35 2.03
C HIS A 189 22.21 -5.78 3.40
N TRP A 190 22.32 -4.84 4.32
CA TRP A 190 22.92 -5.03 5.66
C TRP A 190 22.29 -6.17 6.48
N PHE A 191 20.99 -6.42 6.29
CA PHE A 191 20.25 -7.48 6.99
C PHE A 191 20.18 -8.78 6.19
N TRP A 192 19.91 -8.70 4.88
CA TRP A 192 19.62 -9.87 4.04
C TRP A 192 20.87 -10.55 3.53
N GLY A 193 22.02 -9.86 3.52
CA GLY A 193 23.30 -10.44 3.08
C GLY A 193 23.79 -11.62 3.91
N LYS A 194 23.27 -11.80 5.13
CA LYS A 194 23.58 -12.97 5.97
C LYS A 194 22.87 -14.25 5.53
N TYR A 195 21.80 -14.13 4.76
CA TYR A 195 20.95 -15.26 4.36
C TYR A 195 21.19 -15.70 2.92
N ILE A 196 22.06 -15.02 2.17
CA ILE A 196 22.34 -15.33 0.77
C ILE A 196 23.70 -16.02 0.65
N PRO A 197 23.72 -17.30 0.22
CA PRO A 197 24.97 -18.01 0.00
C PRO A 197 25.78 -17.36 -1.13
N ASP A 198 27.10 -17.33 -0.97
CA ASP A 198 28.04 -16.73 -1.93
C ASP A 198 27.93 -17.34 -3.34
N ASP A 199 27.51 -18.60 -3.40
CA ASP A 199 27.29 -19.38 -4.63
C ASP A 199 26.13 -18.82 -5.48
N ALA A 200 25.11 -18.24 -4.84
CA ALA A 200 23.94 -17.67 -5.50
C ALA A 200 24.23 -16.34 -6.23
N VAL A 201 25.42 -15.77 -6.03
CA VAL A 201 25.89 -14.52 -6.64
C VAL A 201 26.95 -14.77 -7.74
N GLY A 202 27.23 -16.04 -8.07
CA GLY A 202 28.17 -16.39 -9.13
C GLY A 202 29.64 -16.09 -8.79
N LEU A 203 30.00 -15.95 -7.51
CA LEU A 203 31.38 -15.72 -7.09
C LEU A 203 32.25 -16.99 -7.08
N SER A 204 31.68 -18.16 -7.39
CA SER A 204 32.41 -19.44 -7.39
C SER A 204 33.42 -19.57 -8.56
N HIS A 205 33.33 -18.76 -9.62
CA HIS A 205 34.18 -18.98 -10.81
C HIS A 205 35.49 -18.18 -10.89
N LYS A 206 35.94 -17.52 -9.81
CA LYS A 206 37.16 -16.67 -9.86
C LYS A 206 38.32 -17.05 -8.91
N SER A 207 38.30 -18.20 -8.24
CA SER A 207 39.43 -18.63 -7.38
C SER A 207 40.20 -19.87 -7.82
N SER A 208 39.84 -20.54 -8.93
CA SER A 208 40.59 -21.72 -9.44
C SER A 208 41.40 -21.41 -10.70
N GLY A 209 42.11 -20.28 -10.71
CA GLY A 209 42.87 -19.81 -11.86
C GLY A 209 44.12 -19.03 -11.49
N HIS A 210 44.89 -19.52 -10.52
CA HIS A 210 46.32 -19.27 -10.34
C HIS A 210 46.77 -20.26 -9.27
N ASP A 211 47.38 -21.36 -9.69
CA ASP A 211 48.73 -21.73 -9.29
C ASP A 211 49.15 -22.95 -10.12
N ALA A 212 50.23 -22.71 -10.86
CA ALA A 212 50.93 -23.65 -11.73
C ALA A 212 51.76 -24.66 -10.93
#